data_AF-A0A942T091-F1
#
_entry.id   AF-A0A942T091-F1
#
_cell.length_a   1.000
_cell.length_b   1.000
_cell.length_c   1.000
_cell.angle_alpha   90.00
_cell.angle_beta   90.00
_cell.angle_gamma   90.00
#
_symmetry.space_group_name_H-M   'P 1'
#
loop_
_entity.id
_entity.type
_entity.pdbx_description
1 polymer ?
#
loop_
_entity_poly.entity_id
_entity_poly.type
_entity_poly.pdbx_seq_one_letter_code
_entity_poly.pdbx_strand_id
1 'polypeptide(L)'
;MAVPVPLGTEDRTARLTLRRPDSWRREDTAQADLRVTGGDVVLTVRSRPSDRSIGDEATGLLARLPGSVDGLLLIGCDVWTGAGAPARLVEYVRPSGDTDDEGGAVVGAHLLFVTGRHRVDLTIERPLAQLLSTDDLVFAVLDSVRATEPRPVQPERALEPLPRQDPAADLEGPRLSADALATLRSLAGRRWNPSVLRTPAGRELVEAGLVGRLGTLPETTQTLLTPWTEDVQPTTVEQRLPDGRRTRLQAWSDTVVDGTDDVVVTTVGPERLVALLAGRLGVGPAWTFPFRTGSLRADLVGRRLDGGADTVDLPASVAETDPRLAAFWAAPWTVTHLRRAGRPTPVTIVRAQGHGFARVGRTEAGETAVRTDSPANVYRSVVRAVLG
;
A
#
# COMPACT_ATOMS: atom_id res chain seq x y z
N MET A 1 7.70 -4.26 22.51
CA MET A 1 6.99 -3.11 23.10
C MET A 1 7.33 -1.91 22.24
N ALA A 2 6.34 -1.17 21.74
CA ALA A 2 6.60 0.08 21.03
C ALA A 2 7.21 1.08 22.03
N VAL A 3 8.29 1.76 21.63
CA VAL A 3 8.88 2.82 22.44
C VAL A 3 7.88 3.99 22.44
N PRO A 4 7.44 4.50 23.60
CA PRO A 4 6.53 5.64 23.63
C PRO A 4 7.17 6.82 22.89
N VAL A 5 6.50 7.33 21.86
CA VAL A 5 6.93 8.56 21.20
C VAL A 5 6.59 9.71 22.15
N PRO A 6 7.58 10.49 22.63
CA PRO A 6 7.33 11.56 23.57
C PRO A 6 6.62 12.70 22.85
N LEU A 7 5.31 12.79 23.01
CA LEU A 7 4.53 13.97 22.63
C LEU A 7 4.63 15.00 23.76
N GLY A 8 4.94 16.24 23.42
CA GLY A 8 5.17 17.32 24.38
C GLY A 8 3.92 18.18 24.55
N THR A 9 3.79 19.17 23.67
CA THR A 9 2.74 20.20 23.71
C THR A 9 1.34 19.62 23.47
N GLU A 10 0.39 20.01 24.33
CA GLU A 10 -1.05 19.77 24.15
C GLU A 10 -1.71 20.99 23.49
N ASP A 11 -2.38 20.76 22.36
CA ASP A 11 -3.23 21.76 21.71
C ASP A 11 -4.70 21.46 21.98
N ARG A 12 -5.47 22.53 22.14
CA ARG A 12 -6.92 22.48 22.36
C ARG A 12 -7.65 23.36 21.36
N THR A 13 -8.69 22.81 20.74
CA THR A 13 -9.71 23.54 20.00
C THR A 13 -11.04 23.50 20.75
N ALA A 14 -12.09 24.09 20.18
CA ALA A 14 -13.44 23.99 20.74
C ALA A 14 -14.02 22.56 20.69
N ARG A 15 -13.45 21.65 19.89
CA ARG A 15 -14.02 20.32 19.61
C ARG A 15 -13.08 19.16 19.92
N LEU A 16 -11.78 19.41 20.04
CA LEU A 16 -10.81 18.38 20.37
C LEU A 16 -9.64 18.89 21.22
N THR A 17 -8.96 17.93 21.82
CA THR A 17 -7.58 18.05 22.32
C THR A 17 -6.70 17.08 21.57
N LEU A 18 -5.43 17.42 21.37
CA LEU A 18 -4.41 16.53 20.84
C LEU A 18 -3.05 16.89 21.41
N ARG A 19 -2.10 15.96 21.36
CA ARG A 19 -0.70 16.19 21.70
C ARG A 19 0.16 16.08 20.46
N ARG A 20 1.18 16.93 20.37
CA ARG A 20 2.13 16.98 19.27
C ARG A 20 3.56 17.11 19.77
N PRO A 21 4.57 16.86 18.92
CA PRO A 21 5.94 17.25 19.22
C PRO A 21 6.08 18.76 19.45
N ASP A 22 7.03 19.13 20.30
CA ASP A 22 7.38 20.55 20.54
C ASP A 22 8.07 21.19 19.33
N SER A 23 8.69 20.36 18.47
CA SER A 23 9.31 20.81 17.22
C SER A 23 8.29 21.27 16.18
N TRP A 24 7.05 20.79 16.27
CA TRP A 24 5.98 21.23 15.39
C TRP A 24 5.46 22.59 15.84
N ARG A 25 5.19 23.50 14.91
CA ARG A 25 4.80 24.88 15.20
C ARG A 25 3.36 25.09 14.78
N ARG A 26 2.60 25.77 15.64
CA ARG A 26 1.27 26.24 15.29
C ARG A 26 1.38 27.39 14.29
N GLU A 27 0.54 27.33 13.26
CA GLU A 27 0.39 28.39 12.27
C GLU A 27 -0.96 29.07 12.47
N ASP A 28 -0.96 30.40 12.45
CA ASP A 28 -2.18 31.18 12.50
C ASP A 28 -2.79 31.25 11.10
N THR A 29 -3.99 30.67 10.95
CA THR A 29 -4.74 30.69 9.69
C THR A 29 -6.23 30.84 9.98
N ALA A 30 -6.91 31.65 9.16
CA ALA A 30 -8.36 31.84 9.27
C ALA A 30 -9.16 30.64 8.73
N GLN A 31 -8.51 29.68 8.04
CA GLN A 31 -9.16 28.58 7.31
C GLN A 31 -9.17 27.24 8.07
N ALA A 32 -8.65 27.21 9.30
CA ALA A 32 -8.60 26.01 10.14
C ALA A 32 -8.75 26.37 11.62
N ASP A 33 -9.32 25.46 12.40
CA ASP A 33 -9.40 25.61 13.86
C ASP A 33 -8.02 25.44 14.51
N LEU A 34 -7.17 24.62 13.88
CA LEU A 34 -5.78 24.41 14.23
C LEU A 34 -5.02 24.02 12.96
N ARG A 35 -3.86 24.65 12.75
CA ARG A 35 -2.87 24.21 11.77
C ARG A 35 -1.51 24.13 12.44
N VAL A 36 -0.81 23.03 12.18
CA VAL A 36 0.49 22.73 12.78
C VAL A 36 1.40 22.15 11.71
N THR A 37 2.65 22.60 11.67
CA THR A 37 3.65 22.13 10.70
C THR A 37 4.96 21.75 11.38
N GLY A 38 5.67 20.74 10.87
CA GLY A 38 7.01 20.42 11.34
C GLY A 38 7.59 19.17 10.68
N GLY A 39 8.83 19.28 10.19
CA GLY A 39 9.52 18.19 9.49
C GLY A 39 8.71 17.67 8.30
N ASP A 40 8.27 18.59 7.43
CA ASP A 40 7.41 18.35 6.26
C ASP A 40 6.05 17.68 6.53
N VAL A 41 5.70 17.47 7.80
CA VAL A 41 4.37 17.04 8.22
C VAL A 41 3.48 18.25 8.43
N VAL A 42 2.27 18.19 7.89
CA VAL A 42 1.24 19.22 8.04
C VAL A 42 0.01 18.59 8.68
N LEU A 43 -0.36 19.07 9.86
CA LEU A 43 -1.60 18.72 10.55
C LEU A 43 -2.59 19.87 10.42
N THR A 44 -3.82 19.57 9.99
CA THR A 44 -4.91 20.54 9.89
C THR A 44 -6.16 19.99 10.56
N VAL A 45 -6.79 20.80 11.42
CA VAL A 45 -8.08 20.50 12.05
C VAL A 45 -9.14 21.47 11.55
N ARG A 46 -10.28 20.94 11.13
CA ARG A 46 -11.47 21.73 10.78
C ARG A 46 -12.70 21.10 11.41
N SER A 47 -13.54 21.90 12.04
CA SER A 47 -14.84 21.48 12.52
C SER A 47 -15.96 22.22 11.80
N ARG A 48 -17.06 21.52 11.55
CA ARG A 48 -18.25 22.08 10.90
C ARG A 48 -19.50 21.56 11.60
N PRO A 49 -20.55 22.38 11.78
CA PRO A 49 -21.84 21.90 12.27
C PRO A 49 -22.34 20.74 11.40
N SER A 50 -22.77 19.65 12.04
CA SER A 50 -23.38 18.49 11.40
C SER A 50 -24.04 17.60 12.44
N ASP A 51 -25.28 17.21 12.16
CA ASP A 51 -26.05 16.25 12.95
C ASP A 51 -26.07 14.85 12.30
N ARG A 52 -25.26 14.63 11.26
CA ARG A 52 -25.19 13.36 10.52
C ARG A 52 -24.46 12.27 11.32
N SER A 53 -24.75 11.01 11.03
CA SER A 53 -24.03 9.88 11.60
C SER A 53 -22.57 9.85 11.10
N ILE A 54 -21.73 9.06 11.76
CA ILE A 54 -20.36 8.83 11.27
C ILE A 54 -20.37 8.12 9.92
N GLY A 55 -21.23 7.12 9.71
CA GLY A 55 -21.35 6.41 8.43
C GLY A 55 -21.76 7.35 7.29
N ASP A 56 -22.65 8.29 7.54
CA ASP A 56 -23.07 9.31 6.57
C ASP A 56 -21.93 10.26 6.19
N GLU A 57 -21.19 10.78 7.18
CA GLU A 57 -20.07 11.68 6.93
C GLU A 57 -18.90 10.95 6.26
N ALA A 58 -18.63 9.71 6.65
CA ALA A 58 -17.62 8.85 6.03
C ALA A 58 -17.97 8.52 4.58
N THR A 59 -19.23 8.17 4.30
CA THR A 59 -19.72 7.98 2.92
C THR A 59 -19.51 9.25 2.10
N GLY A 60 -19.86 10.41 2.66
CA GLY A 60 -19.64 11.70 2.00
C GLY A 60 -18.17 12.02 1.76
N LEU A 61 -17.27 11.65 2.69
CA LEU A 61 -15.83 11.81 2.54
C LEU A 61 -15.29 10.91 1.42
N LEU A 62 -15.60 9.61 1.48
CA LEU A 62 -15.15 8.60 0.52
C LEU A 62 -15.66 8.86 -0.90
N ALA A 63 -16.84 9.47 -1.05
CA ALA A 63 -17.36 9.87 -2.35
C ALA A 63 -16.63 11.08 -2.96
N ARG A 64 -16.05 11.96 -2.14
CA ARG A 64 -15.39 13.19 -2.60
C ARG A 64 -13.88 13.04 -2.78
N LEU A 65 -13.21 12.20 -1.99
CA LEU A 65 -11.76 12.07 -2.02
C LEU A 65 -11.21 11.63 -3.39
N PRO A 66 -11.72 10.58 -4.06
CA PRO A 66 -11.20 10.17 -5.38
C PRO A 66 -11.32 11.27 -6.44
N GLY A 67 -12.34 12.13 -6.37
CA GLY A 67 -12.53 13.24 -7.29
C GLY A 67 -11.88 14.56 -6.85
N SER A 68 -11.15 14.56 -5.73
CA SER A 68 -10.55 15.80 -5.18
C SER A 68 -9.22 16.15 -5.84
N VAL A 69 -8.45 15.15 -6.27
CA VAL A 69 -7.17 15.28 -6.96
C VAL A 69 -7.06 14.10 -7.92
N ASP A 70 -6.69 14.35 -9.17
CA ASP A 70 -6.45 13.29 -10.14
C ASP A 70 -5.30 12.37 -9.66
N GLY A 71 -5.46 11.07 -9.85
CA GLY A 71 -4.49 10.07 -9.38
C GLY A 71 -4.46 9.81 -7.87
N LEU A 72 -5.42 10.30 -7.09
CA LEU A 72 -5.54 9.96 -5.66
C LEU A 72 -5.87 8.48 -5.47
N LEU A 73 -5.03 7.78 -4.70
CA LEU A 73 -5.22 6.40 -4.27
C LEU A 73 -5.78 6.37 -2.85
N LEU A 74 -7.01 5.88 -2.68
CA LEU A 74 -7.53 5.50 -1.36
C LEU A 74 -6.84 4.22 -0.89
N ILE A 75 -6.12 4.29 0.22
CA ILE A 75 -5.41 3.14 0.77
C ILE A 75 -6.33 2.33 1.69
N GLY A 76 -6.94 2.98 2.67
CA GLY A 76 -7.61 2.29 3.78
C GLY A 76 -8.74 3.12 4.39
N CYS A 77 -9.68 2.44 5.04
CA CYS A 77 -10.71 3.04 5.86
C CYS A 77 -10.99 2.08 7.03
N ASP A 78 -10.66 2.51 8.25
CA ASP A 78 -10.82 1.70 9.45
C ASP A 78 -11.60 2.45 10.53
N VAL A 79 -12.25 1.70 11.41
CA VAL A 79 -12.93 2.26 12.59
C VAL A 79 -11.87 2.76 13.57
N TRP A 80 -12.00 4.02 14.00
CA TRP A 80 -11.13 4.60 15.01
C TRP A 80 -11.87 4.77 16.32
N THR A 81 -11.24 4.40 17.44
CA THR A 81 -11.86 4.45 18.77
C THR A 81 -11.15 5.39 19.75
N GLY A 82 -9.90 5.76 19.46
CA GLY A 82 -9.07 6.59 20.34
C GLY A 82 -9.66 7.98 20.61
N ALA A 83 -10.45 8.52 19.68
CA ALA A 83 -11.04 9.86 19.77
C ALA A 83 -12.07 10.02 20.90
N GLY A 84 -12.58 8.93 21.49
CA GLY A 84 -13.68 8.98 22.46
C GLY A 84 -15.03 9.37 21.83
N ALA A 85 -15.14 9.28 20.51
CA ALA A 85 -16.34 9.56 19.72
C ALA A 85 -16.36 8.65 18.48
N PRO A 86 -17.52 8.42 17.83
CA PRO A 86 -17.59 7.63 16.60
C PRO A 86 -16.70 8.24 15.51
N ALA A 87 -15.75 7.44 15.00
CA ALA A 87 -14.71 7.92 14.09
C ALA A 87 -14.33 6.90 13.01
N ARG A 88 -13.74 7.43 11.93
CA ARG A 88 -13.09 6.68 10.85
C ARG A 88 -11.72 7.28 10.59
N LEU A 89 -10.72 6.42 10.39
CA LEU A 89 -9.43 6.80 9.85
C LEU A 89 -9.41 6.40 8.37
N VAL A 90 -9.32 7.39 7.48
CA VAL A 90 -9.14 7.19 6.05
C VAL A 90 -7.70 7.54 5.69
N GLU A 91 -7.00 6.61 5.05
CA GLU A 91 -5.63 6.83 4.58
C GLU A 91 -5.61 6.88 3.05
N TYR A 92 -4.84 7.81 2.49
CA TYR A 92 -4.75 8.01 1.04
C TYR A 92 -3.35 8.47 0.63
N VAL A 93 -3.05 8.32 -0.66
CA VAL A 93 -1.92 8.96 -1.33
C VAL A 93 -2.45 9.80 -2.46
N ARG A 94 -1.93 11.00 -2.62
CA ARG A 94 -2.24 11.88 -3.75
C ARG A 94 -0.94 12.39 -4.38
N PRO A 95 -0.95 12.72 -5.68
CA PRO A 95 0.11 13.54 -6.24
C PRO A 95 0.25 14.86 -5.46
N SER A 96 1.46 15.42 -5.45
CA SER A 96 1.57 16.83 -5.07
C SER A 96 0.79 17.67 -6.09
N GLY A 97 0.24 18.79 -5.65
CA GLY A 97 -0.44 19.72 -6.55
C GLY A 97 0.52 20.67 -7.26
N ASP A 98 1.83 20.52 -7.05
CA ASP A 98 2.85 21.34 -7.70
C ASP A 98 3.06 20.77 -9.09
N THR A 99 2.76 21.59 -10.11
CA THR A 99 2.70 21.22 -11.53
C THR A 99 4.06 20.94 -12.16
N ASP A 100 5.14 21.06 -11.39
CA ASP A 100 6.49 20.71 -11.79
C ASP A 100 6.80 19.36 -11.16
N ASP A 101 7.28 18.41 -11.96
CA ASP A 101 7.60 17.00 -11.62
C ASP A 101 8.57 16.80 -10.42
N GLU A 102 8.92 17.87 -9.68
CA GLU A 102 9.70 17.87 -8.45
C GLU A 102 8.86 17.63 -7.18
N GLY A 103 7.54 17.83 -7.24
CA GLY A 103 6.66 17.59 -6.10
C GLY A 103 6.31 16.10 -5.94
N GLY A 104 6.99 15.40 -5.04
CA GLY A 104 6.71 13.99 -4.73
C GLY A 104 5.30 13.72 -4.17
N ALA A 105 4.88 12.46 -4.17
CA ALA A 105 3.57 12.03 -3.69
C ALA A 105 3.39 12.36 -2.19
N VAL A 106 2.16 12.71 -1.82
CA VAL A 106 1.77 13.07 -0.45
C VAL A 106 0.88 11.99 0.13
N VAL A 107 1.24 11.49 1.31
CA VAL A 107 0.42 10.55 2.09
C VAL A 107 -0.40 11.32 3.11
N GLY A 108 -1.70 11.06 3.14
CA GLY A 108 -2.63 11.65 4.10
C GLY A 108 -3.23 10.61 5.04
N ALA A 109 -3.32 10.97 6.32
CA ALA A 109 -4.14 10.31 7.33
C ALA A 109 -5.28 11.26 7.73
N HIS A 110 -6.52 10.92 7.39
CA HIS A 110 -7.71 11.71 7.66
C HIS A 110 -8.55 11.02 8.73
N LEU A 111 -8.43 11.52 9.96
CA LEU A 111 -9.30 11.14 11.06
C LEU A 111 -10.56 11.99 11.03
N LEU A 112 -11.67 11.37 10.68
CA LEU A 112 -13.01 11.96 10.71
C LEU A 112 -13.75 11.44 11.94
N PHE A 113 -14.28 12.34 12.77
CA PHE A 113 -15.16 11.94 13.86
C PHE A 113 -16.32 12.92 14.05
N VAL A 114 -17.40 12.42 14.64
CA VAL A 114 -18.61 13.20 14.92
C VAL A 114 -18.85 13.32 16.41
N THR A 115 -19.26 14.50 16.86
CA THR A 115 -19.61 14.77 18.27
C THR A 115 -21.12 14.73 18.52
N GLY A 116 -21.91 14.50 17.46
CA GLY A 116 -23.38 14.57 17.47
C GLY A 116 -23.96 15.98 17.21
N ARG A 117 -23.11 17.00 17.05
CA ARG A 117 -23.47 18.35 16.57
C ARG A 117 -22.48 18.92 15.57
N HIS A 118 -21.29 18.33 15.50
CA HIS A 118 -20.23 18.72 14.58
C HIS A 118 -19.61 17.47 13.99
N ARG A 119 -19.21 17.59 12.73
CA ARG A 119 -18.15 16.78 12.16
C ARG A 119 -16.81 17.47 12.37
N VAL A 120 -15.78 16.68 12.65
CA VAL A 120 -14.41 17.15 12.82
C VAL A 120 -13.52 16.37 11.89
N ASP A 121 -12.84 17.11 11.02
CA ASP A 121 -11.86 16.62 10.06
C ASP A 121 -10.46 16.95 10.61
N LEU A 122 -9.68 15.93 10.95
CA LEU A 122 -8.26 16.06 11.25
C LEU A 122 -7.47 15.36 10.15
N THR A 123 -6.64 16.11 9.43
CA THR A 123 -5.79 15.58 8.36
C THR A 123 -4.33 15.78 8.71
N ILE A 124 -3.53 14.72 8.61
CA ILE A 124 -2.07 14.77 8.72
C ILE A 124 -1.49 14.34 7.37
N GLU A 125 -0.84 15.27 6.67
CA GLU A 125 -0.19 15.03 5.38
C GLU A 125 1.33 15.10 5.49
N ARG A 126 2.03 14.28 4.71
CA ARG A 126 3.50 14.24 4.65
C ARG A 126 4.00 13.67 3.32
N PRO A 127 5.25 13.93 2.89
CA PRO A 127 5.82 13.29 1.72
C PRO A 127 5.84 11.76 1.85
N LEU A 128 5.58 11.04 0.76
CA LEU A 128 5.59 9.58 0.71
C LEU A 128 6.95 9.00 1.11
N ALA A 129 8.04 9.65 0.68
CA ALA A 129 9.40 9.31 1.08
C ALA A 129 9.61 9.31 2.61
N GLN A 130 8.82 10.09 3.36
CA GLN A 130 8.89 10.18 4.81
C GLN A 130 7.86 9.31 5.53
N LEU A 131 7.00 8.57 4.81
CA LEU A 131 5.92 7.78 5.39
C LEU A 131 6.41 6.91 6.56
N LEU A 132 7.50 6.17 6.36
CA LEU A 132 8.01 5.19 7.33
C LEU A 132 8.73 5.83 8.52
N SER A 133 9.50 6.90 8.29
CA SER A 133 10.27 7.55 9.36
C SER A 133 9.39 8.38 10.30
N THR A 134 8.22 8.81 9.83
CA THR A 134 7.26 9.62 10.59
C THR A 134 6.05 8.83 11.09
N ASP A 135 5.91 7.55 10.72
CA ASP A 135 4.69 6.77 10.95
C ASP A 135 4.32 6.64 12.42
N ASP A 136 5.29 6.21 13.25
CA ASP A 136 5.09 6.04 14.70
C ASP A 136 4.71 7.37 15.36
N LEU A 137 5.30 8.47 14.89
CA LEU A 137 4.99 9.80 15.39
C LEU A 137 3.56 10.23 15.00
N VAL A 138 3.18 10.04 13.74
CA VAL A 138 1.82 10.39 13.26
C VAL A 138 0.76 9.59 14.01
N PHE A 139 0.95 8.27 14.20
CA PHE A 139 0.01 7.47 14.96
C PHE A 139 -0.03 7.85 16.44
N ALA A 140 1.10 8.20 17.06
CA ALA A 140 1.09 8.72 18.43
C ALA A 140 0.23 9.99 18.54
N VAL A 141 0.35 10.92 17.57
CA VAL A 141 -0.50 12.12 17.53
C VAL A 141 -1.97 11.74 17.36
N LEU A 142 -2.32 10.86 16.42
CA LEU A 142 -3.70 10.39 16.22
C LEU A 142 -4.27 9.71 17.49
N ASP A 143 -3.46 8.89 18.17
CA ASP A 143 -3.81 8.19 19.40
C ASP A 143 -4.00 9.13 20.60
N SER A 144 -3.47 10.36 20.52
CA SER A 144 -3.66 11.40 21.53
C SER A 144 -4.94 12.23 21.35
N VAL A 145 -5.57 12.16 20.17
CA VAL A 145 -6.76 12.96 19.85
C VAL A 145 -7.92 12.56 20.75
N ARG A 146 -8.56 13.52 21.41
CA ARG A 146 -9.78 13.31 22.21
C ARG A 146 -10.82 14.38 21.88
N ALA A 147 -12.06 13.95 21.66
CA ALA A 147 -13.20 14.87 21.57
C ALA A 147 -13.46 15.54 22.92
N THR A 148 -13.68 16.85 22.95
CA THR A 148 -13.87 17.60 24.20
C THR A 148 -15.28 17.51 24.76
N GLU A 149 -16.29 17.36 23.90
CA GLU A 149 -17.71 17.34 24.27
C GLU A 149 -18.50 16.30 23.45
N PRO A 150 -18.17 14.99 23.55
CA PRO A 150 -18.93 13.97 22.82
C PRO A 150 -20.35 13.87 23.41
N ARG A 151 -21.37 14.10 22.57
CA ARG A 151 -22.74 13.71 22.92
C ARG A 151 -22.85 12.18 22.82
N PRO A 152 -23.67 11.51 23.65
CA PRO A 152 -23.99 10.11 23.43
C PRO A 152 -24.52 9.90 22.01
N VAL A 153 -23.77 9.17 21.19
CA VAL A 153 -24.20 8.75 19.86
C VAL A 153 -24.59 7.28 19.95
N GLN A 154 -25.70 6.92 19.31
CA GLN A 154 -26.10 5.52 19.24
C GLN A 154 -25.05 4.73 18.46
N PRO A 155 -24.57 3.58 18.97
CA PRO A 155 -23.60 2.78 18.24
C PRO A 155 -24.20 2.31 16.91
N GLU A 156 -23.53 2.67 15.82
CA GLU A 156 -23.89 2.24 14.48
C GLU A 156 -23.50 0.77 14.31
N ARG A 157 -24.50 -0.08 14.04
CA ARG A 157 -24.30 -1.55 13.97
C ARG A 157 -23.85 -2.03 12.60
N ALA A 158 -24.17 -1.30 11.55
CA ALA A 158 -23.81 -1.61 10.18
C ALA A 158 -22.74 -0.63 9.70
N LEU A 159 -21.75 -1.13 8.95
CA LEU A 159 -20.75 -0.28 8.33
C LEU A 159 -21.20 0.16 6.94
N GLU A 160 -20.79 1.37 6.59
CA GLU A 160 -21.02 1.96 5.29
C GLU A 160 -20.30 1.17 4.18
N PRO A 161 -20.85 1.16 2.95
CA PRO A 161 -20.17 0.57 1.81
C PRO A 161 -18.89 1.34 1.49
N LEU A 162 -17.83 0.60 1.18
CA LEU A 162 -16.56 1.17 0.76
C LEU A 162 -16.52 1.31 -0.77
N PRO A 163 -15.87 2.35 -1.31
CA PRO A 163 -15.74 2.51 -2.74
C PRO A 163 -14.96 1.33 -3.33
N ARG A 164 -15.31 0.95 -4.56
CA ARG A 164 -14.56 -0.07 -5.27
C ARG A 164 -13.18 0.48 -5.60
N GLN A 165 -12.17 -0.37 -5.47
CA GLN A 165 -10.83 -0.07 -5.92
C GLN A 165 -10.81 -0.05 -7.45
N ASP A 166 -10.20 0.99 -8.02
CA ASP A 166 -9.92 1.01 -9.45
C ASP A 166 -8.88 -0.06 -9.81
N PRO A 167 -8.96 -0.63 -11.02
CA PRO A 167 -7.95 -1.57 -11.49
C PRO A 167 -6.57 -0.91 -11.48
N ALA A 168 -5.54 -1.70 -11.19
CA ALA A 168 -4.17 -1.23 -11.27
C ALA A 168 -3.86 -0.77 -12.70
N ALA A 169 -3.15 0.35 -12.84
CA ALA A 169 -2.61 0.72 -14.14
C ALA A 169 -1.61 -0.35 -14.60
N ASP A 170 -1.70 -0.73 -15.88
CA ASP A 170 -0.72 -1.60 -16.49
C ASP A 170 0.62 -0.87 -16.63
N LEU A 171 1.70 -1.66 -16.59
CA LEU A 171 3.03 -1.15 -16.87
C LEU A 171 3.16 -0.90 -18.38
N GLU A 172 3.49 0.32 -18.77
CA GLU A 172 3.74 0.67 -20.17
C GLU A 172 5.22 0.54 -20.51
N GLY A 173 5.52 -0.08 -21.65
CA GLY A 173 6.88 -0.25 -22.14
C GLY A 173 6.97 -1.28 -23.26
N PRO A 174 8.18 -1.44 -23.84
CA PRO A 174 8.45 -2.49 -24.81
C PRO A 174 8.16 -3.87 -24.20
N ARG A 175 7.40 -4.66 -24.96
CA ARG A 175 7.12 -6.06 -24.65
C ARG A 175 8.17 -6.94 -25.28
N LEU A 176 8.71 -7.86 -24.49
CA LEU A 176 9.78 -8.76 -24.89
C LEU A 176 9.42 -10.19 -24.53
N SER A 177 9.83 -11.12 -25.40
CA SER A 177 9.93 -12.53 -25.09
C SER A 177 11.01 -12.77 -24.02
N ALA A 178 10.91 -13.91 -23.33
CA ALA A 178 11.92 -14.34 -22.38
C ALA A 178 13.34 -14.40 -23.00
N ASP A 179 13.45 -14.84 -24.26
CA ASP A 179 14.74 -14.93 -24.98
C ASP A 179 15.30 -13.54 -25.32
N ALA A 180 14.44 -12.58 -25.69
CA ALA A 180 14.83 -11.19 -25.90
C ALA A 180 15.27 -10.53 -24.59
N LEU A 181 14.56 -10.75 -23.48
CA LEU A 181 14.98 -10.27 -22.16
C LEU A 181 16.34 -10.86 -21.74
N ALA A 182 16.54 -12.16 -21.91
CA ALA A 182 17.82 -12.82 -21.59
C ALA A 182 18.96 -12.25 -22.44
N THR A 183 18.68 -12.01 -23.73
CA THR A 183 19.61 -11.36 -24.65
C THR A 183 19.94 -9.94 -24.19
N LEU A 184 18.93 -9.14 -23.83
CA LEU A 184 19.11 -7.77 -23.33
C LEU A 184 19.99 -7.74 -22.07
N ARG A 185 19.70 -8.60 -21.08
CA ARG A 185 20.49 -8.73 -19.85
C ARG A 185 21.95 -9.10 -20.14
N SER A 186 22.21 -9.93 -21.15
CA SER A 186 23.57 -10.33 -21.51
C SER A 186 24.43 -9.19 -22.05
N LEU A 187 23.82 -8.06 -22.43
CA LEU A 187 24.51 -6.86 -22.91
C LEU A 187 25.04 -5.98 -21.77
N ALA A 188 24.54 -6.18 -20.54
CA ALA A 188 24.97 -5.40 -19.37
C ALA A 188 26.47 -5.58 -19.09
N GLY A 189 27.21 -4.47 -18.99
CA GLY A 189 28.64 -4.47 -18.66
C GLY A 189 29.58 -5.14 -19.67
N ARG A 190 29.10 -5.51 -20.87
CA ARG A 190 29.88 -6.28 -21.86
C ARG A 190 30.10 -5.53 -23.17
N ARG A 191 31.23 -5.84 -23.83
CA ARG A 191 31.48 -5.37 -25.20
C ARG A 191 30.55 -6.10 -26.16
N TRP A 192 29.82 -5.31 -26.94
CA TRP A 192 28.81 -5.76 -27.88
C TRP A 192 29.33 -6.77 -28.92
N ASN A 193 28.56 -7.83 -29.19
CA ASN A 193 28.79 -8.72 -30.35
C ASN A 193 27.69 -8.54 -31.42
N PRO A 194 28.01 -8.00 -32.60
CA PRO A 194 27.03 -7.77 -33.68
C PRO A 194 26.30 -9.03 -34.15
N SER A 195 26.82 -10.23 -33.91
CA SER A 195 26.13 -11.47 -34.28
C SER A 195 24.82 -11.68 -33.52
N VAL A 196 24.66 -11.08 -32.33
CA VAL A 196 23.45 -11.18 -31.51
C VAL A 196 22.24 -10.62 -32.25
N LEU A 197 22.42 -9.55 -33.05
CA LEU A 197 21.35 -8.94 -33.87
C LEU A 197 20.78 -9.86 -34.95
N ARG A 198 21.49 -10.93 -35.31
CA ARG A 198 21.03 -11.88 -36.33
C ARG A 198 20.09 -12.93 -35.75
N THR A 199 20.05 -13.07 -34.42
CA THR A 199 19.14 -13.98 -33.73
C THR A 199 17.70 -13.42 -33.74
N PRO A 200 16.66 -14.25 -33.57
CA PRO A 200 15.29 -13.77 -33.39
C PRO A 200 15.17 -12.77 -32.23
N ALA A 201 15.74 -13.11 -31.08
CA ALA A 201 15.77 -12.25 -29.90
C ALA A 201 16.46 -10.91 -30.15
N GLY A 202 17.59 -10.90 -30.86
CA GLY A 202 18.29 -9.65 -31.21
C GLY A 202 17.51 -8.78 -32.20
N ARG A 203 16.75 -9.38 -33.12
CA ARG A 203 15.84 -8.63 -34.02
C ARG A 203 14.69 -8.00 -33.25
N GLU A 204 14.12 -8.74 -32.31
CA GLU A 204 13.07 -8.25 -31.42
C GLU A 204 13.53 -7.03 -30.60
N LEU A 205 14.76 -7.04 -30.06
CA LEU A 205 15.33 -5.87 -29.36
C LEU A 205 15.46 -4.63 -30.26
N VAL A 206 15.73 -4.82 -31.56
CA VAL A 206 15.80 -3.73 -32.55
C VAL A 206 14.40 -3.22 -32.89
N GLU A 207 13.43 -4.11 -33.06
CA GLU A 207 12.03 -3.77 -33.33
C GLU A 207 11.40 -3.02 -32.15
N ALA A 208 11.73 -3.42 -30.93
CA ALA A 208 11.34 -2.76 -29.68
C ALA A 208 12.07 -1.43 -29.43
N GLY A 209 13.03 -1.04 -30.29
CA GLY A 209 13.78 0.21 -30.17
C GLY A 209 14.80 0.24 -29.02
N LEU A 210 15.03 -0.88 -28.34
CA LEU A 210 16.03 -1.01 -27.28
C LEU A 210 17.46 -1.10 -27.84
N VAL A 211 17.59 -1.41 -29.13
CA VAL A 211 18.87 -1.54 -29.80
C VAL A 211 18.80 -0.92 -31.18
N GLY A 212 19.78 -0.09 -31.52
CA GLY A 212 19.89 0.49 -32.86
C GLY A 212 20.20 -0.58 -33.91
N ARG A 213 19.76 -0.34 -35.15
CA ARG A 213 19.99 -1.28 -36.29
C ARG A 213 21.46 -1.59 -36.56
N LEU A 214 22.37 -0.72 -36.15
CA LEU A 214 23.82 -0.89 -36.27
C LEU A 214 24.49 -1.46 -34.99
N GLY A 215 23.69 -1.89 -34.00
CA GLY A 215 24.17 -2.39 -32.72
C GLY A 215 24.57 -1.30 -31.72
N THR A 216 24.04 -0.09 -31.88
CA THR A 216 24.20 1.00 -30.92
C THR A 216 23.19 0.87 -29.78
N LEU A 217 23.59 1.15 -28.54
CA LEU A 217 22.69 1.20 -27.40
C LEU A 217 22.23 2.64 -27.15
N PRO A 218 20.92 2.94 -27.28
CA PRO A 218 20.38 4.21 -26.82
C PRO A 218 20.72 4.46 -25.34
N GLU A 219 20.86 5.72 -24.96
CA GLU A 219 21.13 6.12 -23.57
C GLU A 219 20.08 5.58 -22.60
N THR A 220 18.80 5.63 -23.00
CA THR A 220 17.68 5.06 -22.24
C THR A 220 17.85 3.56 -21.96
N THR A 221 18.38 2.80 -22.93
CA THR A 221 18.69 1.38 -22.75
C THR A 221 19.92 1.18 -21.86
N GLN A 222 20.93 2.04 -21.95
CA GLN A 222 22.09 1.97 -21.04
C GLN A 222 21.67 2.17 -19.58
N THR A 223 20.81 3.15 -19.30
CA THR A 223 20.20 3.35 -17.98
C THR A 223 19.48 2.09 -17.50
N LEU A 224 18.63 1.51 -18.34
CA LEU A 224 17.88 0.27 -18.08
C LEU A 224 18.78 -0.94 -17.77
N LEU A 225 19.98 -1.00 -18.36
CA LEU A 225 20.94 -2.09 -18.15
C LEU A 225 21.79 -1.93 -16.88
N THR A 226 21.87 -0.72 -16.30
CA THR A 226 22.73 -0.40 -15.16
C THR A 226 22.60 -1.40 -14.01
N PRO A 227 21.38 -1.77 -13.54
CA PRO A 227 21.24 -2.64 -12.38
C PRO A 227 21.77 -4.07 -12.57
N TRP A 228 21.84 -4.56 -13.82
CA TRP A 228 22.36 -5.88 -14.14
C TRP A 228 23.88 -5.92 -14.24
N THR A 229 24.54 -4.77 -14.34
CA THR A 229 26.00 -4.68 -14.31
C THR A 229 26.54 -4.83 -12.88
N GLU A 230 25.77 -4.35 -11.90
CA GLU A 230 26.18 -4.22 -10.50
C GLU A 230 25.77 -5.42 -9.62
N ASP A 231 25.21 -6.49 -10.21
CA ASP A 231 24.62 -7.66 -9.53
C ASP A 231 23.66 -7.26 -8.38
N VAL A 232 22.93 -6.16 -8.56
CA VAL A 232 22.00 -5.64 -7.57
C VAL A 232 20.78 -6.56 -7.50
N GLN A 233 20.43 -6.98 -6.28
CA GLN A 233 19.24 -7.79 -6.05
C GLN A 233 17.97 -6.95 -6.19
N PRO A 234 16.97 -7.38 -6.99
CA PRO A 234 15.73 -6.63 -7.13
C PRO A 234 14.80 -6.83 -5.95
N THR A 235 13.93 -5.85 -5.72
CA THR A 235 12.64 -6.10 -5.06
C THR A 235 11.78 -6.93 -6.00
N THR A 236 11.24 -8.04 -5.50
CA THR A 236 10.47 -9.00 -6.31
C THR A 236 9.09 -9.19 -5.72
N VAL A 237 8.06 -9.13 -6.57
CA VAL A 237 6.68 -9.49 -6.25
C VAL A 237 6.28 -10.68 -7.10
N GLU A 238 6.06 -11.81 -6.44
CA GLU A 238 5.54 -13.03 -7.06
C GLU A 238 4.10 -13.23 -6.59
N GLN A 239 3.17 -13.44 -7.53
CA GLN A 239 1.78 -13.69 -7.19
C GLN A 239 1.27 -14.98 -7.81
N ARG A 240 0.36 -15.62 -7.07
CA ARG A 240 -0.52 -16.66 -7.58
C ARG A 240 -1.95 -16.13 -7.51
N LEU A 241 -2.57 -15.99 -8.67
CA LEU A 241 -3.93 -15.53 -8.82
C LEU A 241 -4.93 -16.65 -8.47
N PRO A 242 -6.21 -16.33 -8.21
CA PRO A 242 -7.21 -17.33 -7.87
C PRO A 242 -7.45 -18.38 -8.95
N ASP A 243 -7.22 -18.02 -10.21
CA ASP A 243 -7.31 -18.91 -11.38
C ASP A 243 -6.07 -19.80 -11.58
N GLY A 244 -5.08 -19.71 -10.68
CA GLY A 244 -3.84 -20.48 -10.73
C GLY A 244 -2.73 -19.84 -11.56
N ARG A 245 -3.00 -18.78 -12.33
CA ARG A 245 -1.96 -18.05 -13.06
C ARG A 245 -0.93 -17.48 -12.08
N ARG A 246 0.32 -17.44 -12.52
CA ARG A 246 1.42 -16.86 -11.78
C ARG A 246 1.92 -15.61 -12.47
N THR A 247 2.23 -14.59 -11.70
CA THR A 247 2.78 -13.35 -12.23
C THR A 247 4.02 -12.97 -11.42
N ARG A 248 4.95 -12.27 -12.06
CA ARG A 248 6.19 -11.82 -11.42
C ARG A 248 6.51 -10.41 -11.87
N LEU A 249 6.86 -9.57 -10.91
CA LEU A 249 7.44 -8.25 -11.14
C LEU A 249 8.76 -8.16 -10.39
N GLN A 250 9.80 -7.70 -11.08
CA GLN A 250 11.12 -7.43 -10.51
C GLN A 250 11.43 -5.95 -10.72
N ALA A 251 11.84 -5.27 -9.65
CA ALA A 251 12.19 -3.87 -9.69
C ALA A 251 13.57 -3.66 -9.05
N TRP A 252 14.42 -2.99 -9.80
CA TRP A 252 15.63 -2.31 -9.36
C TRP A 252 15.33 -0.82 -9.19
N SER A 253 16.30 -0.01 -8.75
CA SER A 253 16.10 1.41 -8.41
C SER A 253 15.15 2.15 -9.37
N ASP A 254 15.44 2.09 -10.67
CA ASP A 254 14.59 2.68 -11.71
C ASP A 254 14.16 1.70 -12.81
N THR A 255 14.66 0.46 -12.81
CA THR A 255 14.33 -0.52 -13.87
C THR A 255 13.29 -1.51 -13.37
N VAL A 256 12.22 -1.69 -14.13
CA VAL A 256 11.15 -2.64 -13.81
C VAL A 256 11.00 -3.65 -14.94
N VAL A 257 10.87 -4.92 -14.57
CA VAL A 257 10.50 -6.03 -15.45
C VAL A 257 9.22 -6.66 -14.89
N ASP A 258 8.13 -6.64 -15.64
CA ASP A 258 6.87 -7.27 -15.26
C ASP A 258 6.44 -8.31 -16.29
N GLY A 259 6.16 -9.53 -15.83
CA GLY A 259 5.75 -10.66 -16.66
C GLY A 259 6.56 -11.92 -16.39
N THR A 260 6.15 -13.02 -17.02
CA THR A 260 6.86 -14.30 -16.99
C THR A 260 7.37 -14.69 -18.38
N ASP A 261 6.46 -14.71 -19.36
CA ASP A 261 6.74 -15.19 -20.73
C ASP A 261 6.76 -14.05 -21.75
N ASP A 262 5.80 -13.14 -21.64
CA ASP A 262 5.76 -11.83 -22.31
C ASP A 262 6.00 -10.77 -21.23
N VAL A 263 7.15 -10.10 -21.29
CA VAL A 263 7.61 -9.19 -20.24
C VAL A 263 7.60 -7.75 -20.73
N VAL A 264 7.10 -6.85 -19.90
CA VAL A 264 7.30 -5.40 -20.08
C VAL A 264 8.57 -5.01 -19.37
N VAL A 265 9.46 -4.28 -20.05
CA VAL A 265 10.68 -3.73 -19.46
C VAL A 265 10.69 -2.22 -19.63
N THR A 266 10.80 -1.47 -18.54
CA THR A 266 10.74 -0.01 -18.61
C THR A 266 11.43 0.64 -17.41
N THR A 267 11.54 1.96 -17.45
CA THR A 267 12.02 2.76 -16.33
C THR A 267 10.86 3.37 -15.56
N VAL A 268 10.85 3.21 -14.23
CA VAL A 268 9.80 3.76 -13.36
C VAL A 268 10.43 4.33 -12.10
N GLY A 269 10.11 5.60 -11.80
CA GLY A 269 10.51 6.22 -10.54
C GLY A 269 9.88 5.54 -9.31
N PRO A 270 10.51 5.62 -8.13
CA PRO A 270 10.17 4.77 -7.00
C PRO A 270 8.76 5.00 -6.45
N GLU A 271 8.23 6.23 -6.50
CA GLU A 271 6.86 6.50 -6.05
C GLU A 271 5.80 5.91 -6.99
N ARG A 272 6.04 5.98 -8.30
CA ARG A 272 5.18 5.33 -9.30
C ARG A 272 5.25 3.81 -9.16
N LEU A 273 6.42 3.26 -8.86
CA LEU A 273 6.58 1.83 -8.55
C LEU A 273 5.77 1.44 -7.30
N VAL A 274 5.77 2.25 -6.23
CA VAL A 274 4.90 2.02 -5.06
C VAL A 274 3.43 1.95 -5.47
N ALA A 275 2.96 2.90 -6.29
CA ALA A 275 1.57 2.92 -6.76
C ALA A 275 1.21 1.67 -7.59
N LEU A 276 2.10 1.26 -8.52
CA LEU A 276 1.93 0.04 -9.33
C LEU A 276 1.85 -1.21 -8.46
N LEU A 277 2.77 -1.36 -7.49
CA LEU A 277 2.78 -2.50 -6.58
C LEU A 277 1.55 -2.51 -5.68
N ALA A 278 1.14 -1.35 -5.15
CA ALA A 278 -0.08 -1.24 -4.35
C ALA A 278 -1.32 -1.66 -5.15
N GLY A 279 -1.46 -1.18 -6.39
CA GLY A 279 -2.54 -1.58 -7.29
C GLY A 279 -2.53 -3.08 -7.56
N ARG A 280 -1.36 -3.65 -7.87
CA ARG A 280 -1.17 -5.08 -8.13
C ARG A 280 -1.52 -5.95 -6.92
N LEU A 281 -1.21 -5.50 -5.71
CA LEU A 281 -1.61 -6.17 -4.47
C LEU A 281 -3.11 -6.05 -4.21
N GLY A 282 -3.83 -5.18 -4.92
CA GLY A 282 -5.24 -4.90 -4.69
C GLY A 282 -5.46 -4.05 -3.43
N VAL A 283 -4.51 -3.17 -3.12
CA VAL A 283 -4.61 -2.20 -2.01
C VAL A 283 -5.74 -1.22 -2.34
N GLY A 284 -6.70 -1.15 -1.45
CA GLY A 284 -7.84 -0.27 -1.51
C GLY A 284 -8.62 -0.37 -0.19
N PRO A 285 -9.59 0.52 0.03
CA PRO A 285 -10.33 0.56 1.28
C PRO A 285 -11.09 -0.76 1.49
N ALA A 286 -10.78 -1.42 2.61
CA ALA A 286 -11.44 -2.63 3.07
C ALA A 286 -11.52 -2.58 4.59
N TRP A 287 -12.64 -3.06 5.15
CA TRP A 287 -12.82 -3.13 6.60
C TRP A 287 -11.90 -4.19 7.20
N THR A 288 -11.06 -3.78 8.14
CA THR A 288 -10.13 -4.69 8.81
C THR A 288 -10.72 -5.18 10.13
N PHE A 289 -10.92 -6.49 10.25
CA PHE A 289 -11.35 -7.11 11.50
C PHE A 289 -10.42 -8.26 11.89
N PRO A 290 -9.93 -8.28 13.14
CA PRO A 290 -9.04 -9.35 13.58
C PRO A 290 -9.75 -10.70 13.57
N PHE A 291 -9.04 -11.72 13.10
CA PHE A 291 -9.37 -13.12 13.37
C PHE A 291 -9.24 -13.39 14.88
N ARG A 292 -10.12 -14.26 15.39
CA ARG A 292 -10.03 -14.80 16.75
C ARG A 292 -8.96 -15.88 16.82
N THR A 293 -8.76 -16.61 15.73
CA THR A 293 -7.75 -17.65 15.60
C THR A 293 -6.44 -17.02 15.13
N GLY A 294 -5.38 -17.12 15.95
CA GLY A 294 -4.09 -16.48 15.68
C GLY A 294 -3.11 -17.33 14.85
N SER A 295 -3.30 -18.66 14.83
CA SER A 295 -2.46 -19.63 14.14
C SER A 295 -3.27 -20.84 13.67
N LEU A 296 -2.79 -21.48 12.62
CA LEU A 296 -3.38 -22.69 12.04
C LEU A 296 -2.29 -23.72 11.79
N ARG A 297 -2.65 -25.00 11.67
CA ARG A 297 -1.70 -26.05 11.30
C ARG A 297 -0.93 -25.69 10.02
N ALA A 298 0.39 -25.86 10.06
CA ALA A 298 1.27 -25.46 8.96
C ALA A 298 0.96 -26.20 7.65
N ASP A 299 0.61 -27.48 7.72
CA ASP A 299 0.25 -28.28 6.54
C ASP A 299 -1.06 -27.82 5.88
N LEU A 300 -1.98 -27.26 6.67
CA LEU A 300 -3.23 -26.69 6.17
C LEU A 300 -2.95 -25.37 5.42
N VAL A 301 -2.17 -24.49 6.05
CA VAL A 301 -1.79 -23.20 5.46
C VAL A 301 -0.95 -23.39 4.21
N GLY A 302 0.05 -24.28 4.24
CA GLY A 302 0.89 -24.59 3.09
C GLY A 302 0.08 -25.03 1.87
N ARG A 303 -0.79 -26.03 2.03
CA ARG A 303 -1.68 -26.51 0.95
C ARG A 303 -2.58 -25.41 0.40
N ARG A 304 -3.12 -24.55 1.28
CA ARG A 304 -3.96 -23.42 0.85
C ARG A 304 -3.16 -22.37 0.07
N LEU A 305 -1.92 -22.10 0.48
CA LEU A 305 -1.01 -21.17 -0.20
C LEU A 305 -0.49 -21.70 -1.55
N ASP A 306 -0.29 -23.00 -1.69
CA ASP A 306 0.08 -23.63 -2.97
C ASP A 306 -1.11 -23.70 -3.93
N GLY A 307 -2.29 -23.94 -3.37
CA GLY A 307 -3.58 -24.09 -4.05
C GLY A 307 -3.67 -25.28 -5.01
N GLY A 308 -4.80 -25.36 -5.73
CA GLY A 308 -5.17 -26.51 -6.55
C GLY A 308 -6.69 -26.70 -6.59
N ALA A 309 -7.16 -27.69 -7.34
CA ALA A 309 -8.59 -28.02 -7.45
C ALA A 309 -9.20 -28.48 -6.12
N ASP A 310 -8.37 -29.05 -5.24
CA ASP A 310 -8.76 -29.52 -3.91
C ASP A 310 -8.37 -28.49 -2.85
N THR A 311 -9.04 -27.33 -2.86
CA THR A 311 -8.83 -26.35 -1.80
C THR A 311 -9.26 -26.91 -0.46
N VAL A 312 -8.31 -26.99 0.48
CA VAL A 312 -8.54 -27.64 1.78
C VAL A 312 -9.45 -26.76 2.65
N ASP A 313 -10.52 -27.35 3.17
CA ASP A 313 -11.42 -26.67 4.11
C ASP A 313 -10.80 -26.49 5.50
N LEU A 314 -11.25 -25.45 6.21
CA LEU A 314 -10.93 -25.29 7.62
C LEU A 314 -11.60 -26.40 8.45
N PRO A 315 -10.97 -26.88 9.54
CA PRO A 315 -11.64 -27.73 10.51
C PRO A 315 -12.92 -27.06 11.03
N ALA A 316 -14.02 -27.83 11.13
CA ALA A 316 -15.32 -27.30 11.55
C ALA A 316 -15.26 -26.54 12.88
N SER A 317 -14.49 -27.04 13.85
CA SER A 317 -14.29 -26.40 15.15
C SER A 317 -13.67 -25.00 15.05
N VAL A 318 -12.76 -24.79 14.10
CA VAL A 318 -12.16 -23.47 13.83
C VAL A 318 -13.16 -22.57 13.11
N ALA A 319 -13.86 -23.09 12.11
CA ALA A 319 -14.83 -22.32 11.33
C ALA A 319 -16.01 -21.80 12.19
N GLU A 320 -16.50 -22.63 13.13
CA GLU A 320 -17.54 -22.24 14.08
C GLU A 320 -17.06 -21.19 15.09
N THR A 321 -15.82 -21.32 15.58
CA THR A 321 -15.24 -20.41 16.57
C THR A 321 -14.88 -19.05 15.95
N ASP A 322 -14.44 -19.06 14.69
CA ASP A 322 -14.02 -17.89 13.94
C ASP A 322 -14.68 -17.80 12.55
N PRO A 323 -15.95 -17.36 12.50
CA PRO A 323 -16.69 -17.21 11.24
C PRO A 323 -16.04 -16.23 10.26
N ARG A 324 -15.24 -15.27 10.75
CA ARG A 324 -14.53 -14.31 9.89
C ARG A 324 -13.39 -14.98 9.16
N LEU A 325 -12.57 -15.75 9.89
CA LEU A 325 -11.54 -16.57 9.27
C LEU A 325 -12.17 -17.59 8.31
N ALA A 326 -13.30 -18.19 8.67
CA ALA A 326 -14.03 -19.12 7.77
C ALA A 326 -14.41 -18.47 6.44
N ALA A 327 -15.04 -17.29 6.47
CA ALA A 327 -15.41 -16.56 5.27
C ALA A 327 -14.18 -16.13 4.45
N PHE A 328 -13.15 -15.62 5.12
CA PHE A 328 -11.87 -15.27 4.47
C PHE A 328 -11.23 -16.49 3.79
N TRP A 329 -11.27 -17.65 4.43
CA TRP A 329 -10.67 -18.88 3.94
C TRP A 329 -11.40 -19.46 2.74
N ALA A 330 -12.73 -19.43 2.75
CA ALA A 330 -13.58 -19.92 1.66
C ALA A 330 -13.47 -19.05 0.39
N ALA A 331 -13.12 -17.76 0.53
CA ALA A 331 -13.03 -16.84 -0.59
C ALA A 331 -11.84 -17.15 -1.53
N PRO A 332 -11.91 -16.74 -2.82
CA PRO A 332 -10.78 -16.84 -3.73
C PRO A 332 -9.56 -16.04 -3.25
N TRP A 333 -8.37 -16.66 -3.24
CA TRP A 333 -7.13 -16.05 -2.73
C TRP A 333 -6.21 -15.62 -3.86
N THR A 334 -5.70 -14.39 -3.75
CA THR A 334 -4.43 -14.01 -4.38
C THR A 334 -3.33 -14.11 -3.34
N VAL A 335 -2.34 -14.96 -3.58
CA VAL A 335 -1.18 -15.12 -2.70
C VAL A 335 -0.04 -14.30 -3.28
N THR A 336 0.53 -13.39 -2.48
CA THR A 336 1.62 -12.51 -2.86
C THR A 336 2.84 -12.76 -1.98
N HIS A 337 4.00 -12.97 -2.60
CA HIS A 337 5.29 -13.01 -1.95
C HIS A 337 6.07 -11.75 -2.33
N LEU A 338 6.22 -10.83 -1.37
CA LEU A 338 6.98 -9.60 -1.52
C LEU A 338 8.37 -9.79 -0.93
N ARG A 339 9.38 -9.89 -1.78
CA ARG A 339 10.80 -10.00 -1.40
C ARG A 339 11.48 -8.65 -1.61
N ARG A 340 12.20 -8.16 -0.61
CA ARG A 340 12.95 -6.91 -0.70
C ARG A 340 14.36 -7.17 -1.20
N ALA A 341 14.96 -6.18 -1.86
CA ALA A 341 16.37 -6.18 -2.19
C ALA A 341 17.22 -6.54 -0.93
N GLY A 342 18.16 -7.47 -1.09
CA GLY A 342 19.06 -7.91 -0.01
C GLY A 342 18.39 -8.69 1.15
N ARG A 343 17.08 -8.97 1.09
CA ARG A 343 16.36 -9.74 2.13
C ARG A 343 15.78 -11.03 1.55
N PRO A 344 16.31 -12.21 1.92
CA PRO A 344 15.93 -13.46 1.27
C PRO A 344 14.51 -13.92 1.63
N THR A 345 14.05 -13.64 2.87
CA THR A 345 12.74 -14.07 3.35
C THR A 345 11.65 -13.12 2.83
N PRO A 346 10.68 -13.60 2.03
CA PRO A 346 9.59 -12.77 1.56
C PRO A 346 8.58 -12.51 2.68
N VAL A 347 7.87 -11.39 2.57
CA VAL A 347 6.61 -11.18 3.28
C VAL A 347 5.51 -11.84 2.46
N THR A 348 4.77 -12.78 3.08
CA THR A 348 3.63 -13.44 2.44
C THR A 348 2.33 -12.75 2.83
N ILE A 349 1.63 -12.22 1.81
CA ILE A 349 0.39 -11.46 1.94
C ILE A 349 -0.68 -12.20 1.13
N VAL A 350 -1.83 -12.45 1.74
CA VAL A 350 -2.99 -13.07 1.10
C VAL A 350 -4.07 -12.02 0.98
N ARG A 351 -4.61 -11.82 -0.23
CA ARG A 351 -5.84 -11.08 -0.46
C ARG A 351 -6.97 -12.06 -0.73
N ALA A 352 -7.99 -12.04 0.12
CA ALA A 352 -9.22 -12.78 -0.08
C ALA A 352 -10.25 -11.86 -0.73
N GLN A 353 -10.78 -12.24 -1.90
CA GLN A 353 -11.72 -11.41 -2.64
C GLN A 353 -12.95 -11.06 -1.79
N GLY A 354 -13.21 -9.77 -1.58
CA GLY A 354 -14.33 -9.29 -0.75
C GLY A 354 -14.10 -9.34 0.77
N HIS A 355 -12.96 -9.87 1.24
CA HIS A 355 -12.67 -10.07 2.67
C HIS A 355 -11.37 -9.42 3.16
N GLY A 356 -10.66 -8.69 2.30
CA GLY A 356 -9.47 -7.93 2.67
C GLY A 356 -8.20 -8.77 2.67
N PHE A 357 -7.29 -8.48 3.61
CA PHE A 357 -5.95 -9.04 3.64
C PHE A 357 -5.64 -9.85 4.90
N ALA A 358 -4.74 -10.81 4.75
CA ALA A 358 -4.08 -11.48 5.86
C ALA A 358 -2.58 -11.60 5.59
N ARG A 359 -1.79 -11.54 6.66
CA ARG A 359 -0.36 -11.82 6.65
C ARG A 359 -0.10 -13.22 7.17
N VAL A 360 0.74 -13.95 6.45
CA VAL A 360 1.23 -15.26 6.88
C VAL A 360 2.59 -15.08 7.54
N GLY A 361 2.65 -15.45 8.82
CA GLY A 361 3.85 -15.39 9.63
C GLY A 361 4.74 -16.61 9.46
N ARG A 362 5.71 -16.75 10.38
CA ARG A 362 6.56 -17.93 10.45
C ARG A 362 5.81 -19.12 11.01
N THR A 363 6.31 -20.32 10.69
CA THR A 363 5.86 -21.56 11.31
C THR A 363 6.65 -21.81 12.58
N GLU A 364 5.95 -22.02 13.68
CA GLU A 364 6.51 -22.33 15.00
C GLU A 364 5.72 -23.51 15.58
N ALA A 365 6.42 -24.53 16.11
CA ALA A 365 5.81 -25.72 16.70
C ALA A 365 4.73 -26.43 15.83
N GLY A 366 4.87 -26.38 14.50
CA GLY A 366 3.92 -27.00 13.56
C GLY A 366 2.69 -26.14 13.22
N GLU A 367 2.62 -24.91 13.75
CA GLU A 367 1.57 -23.95 13.45
C GLU A 367 2.13 -22.73 12.72
N THR A 368 1.36 -22.18 11.80
CA THR A 368 1.68 -20.97 11.05
C THR A 368 0.73 -19.86 11.49
N ALA A 369 1.29 -18.72 11.89
CA ALA A 369 0.48 -17.55 12.23
C ALA A 369 -0.22 -17.00 10.98
N VAL A 370 -1.53 -16.76 11.07
CA VAL A 370 -2.34 -16.11 10.03
C VAL A 370 -3.12 -15.01 10.71
N ARG A 371 -2.83 -13.76 10.36
CA ARG A 371 -3.44 -12.58 11.00
C ARG A 371 -4.02 -11.67 9.95
N THR A 372 -5.18 -11.12 10.21
CA THR A 372 -5.74 -10.04 9.38
C THR A 372 -4.72 -8.91 9.28
N ASP A 373 -4.63 -8.31 8.10
CA ASP A 373 -3.79 -7.15 7.84
C ASP A 373 -4.65 -6.03 7.26
N SER A 374 -4.39 -4.78 7.65
CA SER A 374 -5.11 -3.65 7.05
C SER A 374 -4.52 -3.31 5.69
N PRO A 375 -5.32 -2.81 4.73
CA PRO A 375 -4.80 -2.29 3.47
C PRO A 375 -3.65 -1.30 3.65
N ALA A 376 -3.70 -0.49 4.71
CA ALA A 376 -2.67 0.48 5.00
C ALA A 376 -1.34 -0.13 5.49
N ASN A 377 -1.38 -1.23 6.24
CA ASN A 377 -0.18 -1.98 6.60
C ASN A 377 0.43 -2.74 5.41
N VAL A 378 -0.43 -3.22 4.50
CA VAL A 378 0.00 -3.77 3.22
C VAL A 378 0.70 -2.70 2.38
N TYR A 379 0.12 -1.50 2.29
CA TYR A 379 0.74 -0.36 1.61
C TYR A 379 2.11 0.02 2.21
N ARG A 380 2.21 0.12 3.54
CA ARG A 380 3.48 0.32 4.25
C ARG A 380 4.53 -0.76 3.95
N SER A 381 4.10 -1.99 3.66
CA SER A 381 5.01 -3.08 3.31
C SER A 381 5.60 -2.90 1.91
N VAL A 382 4.81 -2.36 0.98
CA VAL A 382 5.24 -1.95 -0.36
C VAL A 382 6.20 -0.77 -0.27
N VAL A 383 5.84 0.29 0.46
CA VAL A 383 6.71 1.45 0.66
C VAL A 383 8.06 1.04 1.25
N ARG A 384 8.07 0.17 2.28
CA ARG A 384 9.30 -0.36 2.85
C ARG A 384 10.10 -1.26 1.91
N ALA A 385 9.48 -1.81 0.87
CA ALA A 385 10.19 -2.61 -0.12
C ALA A 385 10.85 -1.76 -1.22
N VAL A 386 10.39 -0.52 -1.41
CA VAL A 386 10.82 0.35 -2.51
C VAL A 386 11.62 1.55 -2.02
N LEU A 387 11.21 2.16 -0.90
CA LEU A 387 11.72 3.43 -0.39
C LEU A 387 12.49 3.33 0.95
N GLY A 388 12.65 2.14 1.53
CA GLY A 388 13.18 1.98 2.89
C GLY A 388 14.12 0.81 3.11
#